data_AF-A0A367LZU8-F1
#
_entry.id   AF-A0A367LZU8-F1
#
_cell.length_a   1.000
_cell.length_b   1.000
_cell.length_c   1.000
_cell.angle_alpha   90.00
_cell.angle_beta   90.00
_cell.angle_gamma   90.00
#
_symmetry.space_group_name_H-M   'P 1'
#
loop_
_entity.id
_entity.type
_entity.pdbx_description
1 polymer ?
#
loop_
_entity_poly.entity_id
_entity_poly.type
_entity_poly.pdbx_seq_one_letter_code
_entity_poly.pdbx_strand_id
1 'polypeptide(L)'
;DGRILARGGAQGGNGGLVETSGKVNLSIADSAYVSVAAPYGNGGTWLLDPTTLRIVASGGTSGSVGGANGASGDATVNASVVTGALAGGKVTLSASDRLSVEAPLITSNLGGASRGLELIATGPAGAVDISAPILFRNGSLAIRAGGNISFLSGGTPQTSGIVDLGSGTLWMQTSTAGKISQQAGTALIAANLAGRAGSIDLASWDNYAGNLALQTFNGTLKYRQSNATGVTTSGTVFDPFINQSMT
;
A
#
# COMPACT_ATOMS: atom_id res chain seq x y z
N ASP A 1 21.79 3.15 9.15
CA ASP A 1 21.39 3.96 10.32
C ASP A 1 21.35 5.43 9.94
N GLY A 2 20.37 6.17 10.44
CA GLY A 2 20.27 7.61 10.14
C GLY A 2 18.89 8.19 10.40
N ARG A 3 18.85 9.52 10.58
CA ARG A 3 17.63 10.30 10.76
C ARG A 3 17.48 11.29 9.61
N ILE A 4 16.43 11.15 8.79
CA ILE A 4 16.11 12.07 7.70
C ILE A 4 14.81 12.80 8.04
N LEU A 5 14.86 14.14 8.04
CA LEU A 5 13.71 15.00 8.32
C LEU A 5 13.46 15.91 7.11
N ALA A 6 12.41 15.64 6.36
CA ALA A 6 11.91 16.50 5.28
C ALA A 6 10.47 16.91 5.62
N ARG A 7 10.30 17.54 6.78
CA ARG A 7 8.99 17.85 7.36
C ARG A 7 8.50 19.26 7.00
N GLY A 8 7.18 19.41 6.97
CA GLY A 8 6.55 20.72 7.12
C GLY A 8 6.85 21.32 8.50
N GLY A 9 6.82 22.64 8.61
CA GLY A 9 7.01 23.36 9.88
C GLY A 9 5.83 23.20 10.83
N ALA A 10 6.05 23.48 12.11
CA ALA A 10 5.02 23.40 13.15
C ALA A 10 3.85 24.38 12.94
N GLN A 11 4.07 25.43 12.14
CA GLN A 11 3.08 26.46 11.82
C GLN A 11 2.55 26.34 10.38
N GLY A 12 3.01 25.36 9.60
CA GLY A 12 2.62 25.19 8.20
C GLY A 12 3.79 24.76 7.29
N GLY A 13 3.45 24.52 6.02
CA GLY A 13 4.37 24.04 5.00
C GLY A 13 4.21 22.56 4.69
N ASN A 14 4.49 22.18 3.44
CA ASN A 14 4.44 20.80 2.98
C ASN A 14 5.71 20.03 3.38
N GLY A 15 5.61 18.71 3.46
CA GLY A 15 6.78 17.85 3.58
C GLY A 15 7.56 17.81 2.27
N GLY A 16 8.85 17.56 2.36
CA GLY A 16 9.74 17.46 1.21
C GLY A 16 9.81 16.05 0.62
N LEU A 17 10.64 15.91 -0.42
CA LEU A 17 10.98 14.63 -1.02
C LEU A 17 12.19 14.02 -0.32
N VAL A 18 12.09 12.76 0.08
CA VAL A 18 13.20 11.89 0.45
C VAL A 18 13.25 10.76 -0.58
N GLU A 19 14.39 10.56 -1.21
CA GLU A 19 14.62 9.38 -2.05
C GLU A 19 15.79 8.60 -1.48
N THR A 20 15.59 7.30 -1.26
CA THR A 20 16.65 6.38 -0.87
C THR A 20 16.65 5.22 -1.84
N SER A 21 17.57 5.31 -2.81
CA SER A 21 17.82 4.29 -3.82
C SER A 21 19.22 3.71 -3.65
N GLY A 22 19.46 2.53 -4.23
CA GLY A 22 20.75 1.85 -4.17
C GLY A 22 21.01 1.08 -5.44
N LYS A 23 22.13 1.36 -6.12
CA LYS A 23 22.51 0.68 -7.37
C LYS A 23 22.80 -0.81 -7.19
N VAL A 24 23.29 -1.19 -6.01
CA VAL A 24 23.75 -2.56 -5.71
C VAL A 24 22.96 -3.14 -4.55
N ASN A 25 22.92 -2.43 -3.42
CA ASN A 25 22.18 -2.83 -2.21
C ASN A 25 21.34 -1.64 -1.72
N LEU A 26 20.08 -1.88 -1.37
CA LEU A 26 19.28 -0.97 -0.55
C LEU A 26 18.95 -1.69 0.75
N SER A 27 19.50 -1.19 1.86
CA SER A 27 19.21 -1.70 3.21
C SER A 27 18.75 -0.55 4.09
N ILE A 28 17.54 -0.66 4.62
CA ILE A 28 17.02 0.28 5.61
C ILE A 28 17.15 -0.38 6.98
N ALA A 29 18.04 0.14 7.80
CA ALA A 29 18.29 -0.43 9.12
C ALA A 29 17.08 -0.25 10.06
N ASP A 30 16.94 -1.15 11.03
CA ASP A 30 15.89 -1.11 12.06
C ASP A 30 15.82 0.22 12.82
N SER A 31 16.96 0.87 12.99
CA SER A 31 17.11 2.15 13.69
C SER A 31 16.78 3.38 12.81
N ALA A 32 16.55 3.20 11.51
CA ALA A 32 16.34 4.30 10.59
C ALA A 32 15.06 5.06 10.92
N TYR A 33 15.13 6.39 10.88
CA TYR A 33 13.98 7.26 11.07
C TYR A 33 13.86 8.23 9.90
N VAL A 34 12.80 8.09 9.11
CA VAL A 34 12.47 9.03 8.02
C VAL A 34 11.14 9.68 8.35
N SER A 35 11.09 11.01 8.29
CA SER A 35 9.86 11.74 8.49
C SER A 35 9.67 12.79 7.41
N VAL A 36 8.62 12.59 6.62
CA VAL A 36 8.09 13.53 5.62
C VAL A 36 6.80 14.21 6.09
N ALA A 37 6.54 14.13 7.40
CA ALA A 37 5.36 14.67 8.07
C ALA A 37 5.17 16.17 7.82
N ALA A 38 3.94 16.58 7.51
CA ALA A 38 3.48 17.95 7.44
C ALA A 38 2.12 18.06 8.14
N PRO A 39 2.10 18.36 9.46
CA PRO A 39 0.87 18.34 10.25
C PRO A 39 -0.24 19.27 9.74
N TYR A 40 0.15 20.37 9.08
CA TYR A 40 -0.75 21.40 8.57
C TYR A 40 -0.58 21.65 7.06
N GLY A 41 0.05 20.72 6.34
CA GLY A 41 0.30 20.81 4.91
C GLY A 41 0.14 19.46 4.23
N ASN A 42 0.46 19.39 2.94
CA ASN A 42 0.56 18.10 2.26
C ASN A 42 1.79 17.36 2.79
N GLY A 43 1.59 16.10 3.17
CA GLY A 43 2.70 15.19 3.45
C GLY A 43 3.72 15.18 2.34
N GLY A 44 5.00 15.11 2.70
CA GLY A 44 6.06 14.88 1.72
C GLY A 44 6.04 13.44 1.21
N THR A 45 6.99 13.09 0.37
CA THR A 45 7.11 11.78 -0.27
C THR A 45 8.41 11.13 0.17
N TRP A 46 8.37 9.87 0.59
CA TRP A 46 9.57 9.05 0.71
C TRP A 46 9.52 7.95 -0.34
N LEU A 47 10.47 7.95 -1.28
CA LEU A 47 10.59 6.99 -2.37
C LEU A 47 11.68 5.95 -2.06
N LEU A 48 11.27 4.68 -2.08
CA LEU A 48 12.15 3.50 -2.16
C LEU A 48 11.95 2.88 -3.55
N ASP A 49 13.02 2.51 -4.25
CA ASP A 49 12.91 1.91 -5.60
C ASP A 49 13.94 0.78 -5.85
N PRO A 50 13.87 -0.35 -5.13
CA PRO A 50 14.64 -1.57 -5.43
C PRO A 50 13.96 -2.44 -6.51
N THR A 51 14.60 -3.53 -6.91
CA THR A 51 13.93 -4.55 -7.75
C THR A 51 12.82 -5.26 -7.00
N THR A 52 13.08 -5.72 -5.78
CA THR A 52 12.06 -6.27 -4.88
C THR A 52 12.12 -5.58 -3.53
N LEU A 53 10.95 -5.35 -2.91
CA LEU A 53 10.78 -4.73 -1.60
C LEU A 53 9.86 -5.59 -0.74
N ARG A 54 10.28 -5.89 0.50
CA ARG A 54 9.49 -6.58 1.52
C ARG A 54 9.37 -5.70 2.75
N ILE A 55 8.14 -5.48 3.19
CA ILE A 55 7.85 -4.84 4.46
C ILE A 55 7.73 -5.93 5.53
N VAL A 56 8.69 -5.98 6.45
CA VAL A 56 8.86 -7.06 7.43
C VAL A 56 8.76 -6.56 8.87
N ALA A 57 8.66 -7.48 9.84
CA ALA A 57 8.62 -7.15 11.26
C ALA A 57 10.00 -6.71 11.73
N SER A 58 10.08 -5.91 12.81
CA SER A 58 11.36 -5.53 13.43
C SER A 58 12.13 -6.78 13.88
N GLY A 59 13.43 -6.85 13.61
CA GLY A 59 14.23 -8.06 13.82
C GLY A 59 13.97 -9.17 12.80
N GLY A 60 13.12 -8.94 11.79
CA GLY A 60 13.15 -9.73 10.57
C GLY A 60 14.54 -9.57 9.95
N THR A 61 15.19 -10.68 9.59
CA THR A 61 16.54 -10.62 9.02
C THR A 61 16.56 -9.68 7.83
N SER A 62 17.21 -8.52 8.01
CA SER A 62 17.51 -7.59 6.92
C SER A 62 18.47 -8.32 5.99
N GLY A 63 17.94 -8.98 4.96
CA GLY A 63 18.76 -9.63 3.97
C GLY A 63 19.60 -8.56 3.29
N SER A 64 20.94 -8.72 3.26
CA SER A 64 21.71 -7.98 2.26
C SER A 64 21.23 -8.43 0.88
N VAL A 65 20.67 -7.49 0.12
CA VAL A 65 20.23 -7.70 -1.24
C VAL A 65 21.42 -7.87 -2.15
N GLY A 66 21.51 -8.98 -2.88
CA GLY A 66 22.25 -9.04 -4.13
C GLY A 66 21.40 -8.49 -5.28
N GLY A 67 21.77 -7.33 -5.80
CA GLY A 67 21.59 -6.92 -7.19
C GLY A 67 20.25 -6.31 -7.60
N ALA A 68 20.29 -5.03 -8.00
CA ALA A 68 19.42 -4.58 -9.07
C ALA A 68 19.84 -5.30 -10.38
N ASN A 69 18.93 -6.08 -10.97
CA ASN A 69 19.09 -6.84 -12.22
C ASN A 69 19.68 -8.27 -12.18
N GLY A 70 19.63 -9.02 -11.08
CA GLY A 70 19.93 -10.46 -11.19
C GLY A 70 20.25 -11.27 -9.93
N ALA A 71 19.39 -11.22 -8.89
CA ALA A 71 19.37 -12.06 -7.68
C ALA A 71 20.64 -12.03 -6.77
N SER A 72 20.59 -12.22 -5.44
CA SER A 72 19.50 -12.65 -4.55
C SER A 72 19.48 -11.88 -3.23
N GLY A 73 18.29 -11.48 -2.81
CA GLY A 73 17.94 -10.94 -1.50
C GLY A 73 16.92 -9.82 -1.69
N ASP A 74 15.78 -9.87 -1.01
CA ASP A 74 14.77 -8.82 -1.15
C ASP A 74 15.16 -7.59 -0.34
N ALA A 75 14.98 -6.37 -0.87
CA ALA A 75 15.18 -5.18 -0.05
C ALA A 75 14.13 -5.21 1.06
N THR A 76 14.57 -5.07 2.30
CA THR A 76 13.66 -5.07 3.44
C THR A 76 13.53 -3.68 4.03
N VAL A 77 12.30 -3.34 4.43
CA VAL A 77 12.02 -2.19 5.29
C VAL A 77 11.13 -2.66 6.44
N ASN A 78 11.42 -2.21 7.66
CA ASN A 78 10.57 -2.59 8.78
C ASN A 78 9.25 -1.84 8.75
N ALA A 79 8.17 -2.56 9.07
CA ALA A 79 6.83 -2.01 9.22
C ALA A 79 6.81 -0.79 10.18
N SER A 80 7.58 -0.83 11.27
CA SER A 80 7.70 0.28 12.22
C SER A 80 8.23 1.56 11.57
N VAL A 81 9.23 1.45 10.68
CA VAL A 81 9.81 2.58 9.95
C VAL A 81 8.78 3.18 8.99
N VAL A 82 8.06 2.32 8.26
CA VAL A 82 6.97 2.75 7.36
C VAL A 82 5.87 3.47 8.15
N THR A 83 5.38 2.88 9.25
CA THR A 83 4.32 3.51 10.07
C THR A 83 4.78 4.81 10.75
N GLY A 84 6.06 4.92 11.11
CA GLY A 84 6.64 6.16 11.62
C GLY A 84 6.66 7.27 10.57
N ALA A 85 6.98 6.93 9.31
CA ALA A 85 6.97 7.88 8.20
C ALA A 85 5.55 8.33 7.79
N LEU A 86 4.53 7.48 7.99
CA LEU A 86 3.11 7.81 7.77
C LEU A 86 2.54 8.83 8.77
N ALA A 87 3.22 9.05 9.91
CA ALA A 87 2.83 10.00 10.95
C ALA A 87 3.02 11.47 10.52
N GLY A 88 2.32 11.88 9.46
CA GLY A 88 2.11 13.26 9.04
C GLY A 88 2.04 13.43 7.53
N GLY A 89 2.02 12.36 6.74
CA GLY A 89 2.07 12.54 5.29
C GLY A 89 1.77 11.31 4.45
N LYS A 90 2.32 11.32 3.23
CA LYS A 90 2.23 10.22 2.27
C LYS A 90 3.56 9.48 2.23
N VAL A 91 3.54 8.16 2.15
CA VAL A 91 4.73 7.36 1.85
C VAL A 91 4.51 6.67 0.51
N THR A 92 5.48 6.70 -0.40
CA THR A 92 5.38 6.05 -1.71
C THR A 92 6.48 5.01 -1.83
N LEU A 93 6.13 3.75 -1.69
CA LEU A 93 7.06 2.64 -1.84
C LEU A 93 6.95 2.09 -3.26
N SER A 94 8.04 2.11 -4.01
CA SER A 94 8.15 1.56 -5.35
C SER A 94 9.02 0.30 -5.34
N ALA A 95 8.77 -0.61 -6.27
CA ALA A 95 9.70 -1.66 -6.65
C ALA A 95 9.50 -1.98 -8.13
N SER A 96 10.53 -2.43 -8.84
CA SER A 96 10.36 -2.74 -10.27
C SER A 96 9.71 -4.11 -10.52
N ASP A 97 9.89 -5.10 -9.65
CA ASP A 97 9.35 -6.46 -9.82
C ASP A 97 8.35 -6.86 -8.74
N ARG A 98 8.71 -6.79 -7.45
CA ARG A 98 7.81 -7.24 -6.37
C ARG A 98 7.79 -6.30 -5.20
N LEU A 99 6.60 -5.98 -4.69
CA LEU A 99 6.42 -5.34 -3.40
C LEU A 99 5.53 -6.22 -2.51
N SER A 100 6.04 -6.67 -1.37
CA SER A 100 5.29 -7.52 -0.44
C SER A 100 5.12 -6.87 0.93
N VAL A 101 3.90 -6.93 1.48
CA VAL A 101 3.60 -6.50 2.86
C VAL A 101 3.39 -7.75 3.71
N GLU A 102 4.41 -8.09 4.49
CA GLU A 102 4.49 -9.33 5.26
C GLU A 102 4.41 -9.11 6.78
N ALA A 103 4.43 -7.85 7.21
CA ALA A 103 4.23 -7.47 8.59
C ALA A 103 3.09 -6.47 8.75
N PRO A 104 2.39 -6.49 9.89
CA PRO A 104 1.28 -5.58 10.12
C PRO A 104 1.70 -4.11 10.03
N LEU A 105 0.97 -3.32 9.27
CA LEU A 105 1.09 -1.86 9.19
C LEU A 105 -0.07 -1.24 9.96
N ILE A 106 0.16 -0.89 11.22
CA ILE A 106 -0.89 -0.41 12.13
C ILE A 106 -0.59 1.03 12.55
N THR A 107 -1.55 1.93 12.36
CA THR A 107 -1.46 3.32 12.81
C THR A 107 -2.69 3.70 13.64
N SER A 108 -2.51 4.57 14.63
CA SER A 108 -3.60 4.96 15.54
C SER A 108 -4.66 5.85 14.88
N ASN A 109 -4.25 6.80 14.04
CA ASN A 109 -5.09 7.62 13.16
C ASN A 109 -4.20 8.41 12.18
N LEU A 110 -4.43 8.29 10.87
CA LEU A 110 -3.70 9.08 9.86
C LEU A 110 -4.32 10.45 9.57
N GLY A 111 -5.42 10.82 10.21
CA GLY A 111 -5.92 12.20 10.20
C GLY A 111 -6.48 12.69 8.87
N GLY A 112 -6.90 11.78 7.96
CA GLY A 112 -7.64 12.13 6.75
C GLY A 112 -7.21 11.35 5.51
N ALA A 113 -8.11 11.33 4.51
CA ALA A 113 -7.96 10.51 3.29
C ALA A 113 -6.76 10.90 2.40
N SER A 114 -6.19 12.09 2.54
CA SER A 114 -4.98 12.51 1.78
C SER A 114 -3.67 11.99 2.40
N ARG A 115 -3.73 11.34 3.57
CA ARG A 115 -2.58 10.75 4.25
C ARG A 115 -2.65 9.24 4.13
N GLY A 116 -1.50 8.60 3.95
CA GLY A 116 -1.49 7.16 3.73
C GLY A 116 -0.31 6.65 2.92
N LEU A 117 -0.46 5.42 2.45
CA LEU A 117 0.58 4.66 1.79
C LEU A 117 0.23 4.44 0.33
N GLU A 118 1.22 4.62 -0.52
CA GLU A 118 1.17 4.31 -1.93
C GLU A 118 2.19 3.20 -2.23
N LEU A 119 1.72 2.07 -2.75
CA LEU A 119 2.53 0.92 -3.13
C LEU A 119 2.54 0.81 -4.66
N ILE A 120 3.72 0.78 -5.27
CA ILE A 120 3.86 0.78 -6.74
C ILE A 120 4.83 -0.33 -7.17
N ALA A 121 4.35 -1.29 -7.96
CA ALA A 121 5.19 -2.22 -8.71
C ALA A 121 5.26 -1.75 -10.18
N THR A 122 6.38 -1.14 -10.58
CA THR A 122 6.48 -0.37 -11.83
C THR A 122 6.72 -1.22 -13.08
N GLY A 123 7.30 -2.41 -12.93
CA GLY A 123 7.57 -3.30 -14.05
C GLY A 123 6.28 -3.85 -14.66
N PRO A 124 6.31 -4.24 -15.95
CA PRO A 124 5.10 -4.68 -16.67
C PRO A 124 4.45 -5.95 -16.10
N ALA A 125 5.22 -6.80 -15.43
CA ALA A 125 4.72 -7.95 -14.67
C ALA A 125 4.80 -7.74 -13.15
N GLY A 126 5.19 -6.55 -12.71
CA GLY A 126 5.51 -6.29 -11.32
C GLY A 126 4.27 -6.42 -10.43
N ALA A 127 4.38 -7.12 -9.31
CA ALA A 127 3.26 -7.49 -8.47
C ALA A 127 3.33 -6.90 -7.06
N VAL A 128 2.16 -6.65 -6.48
CA VAL A 128 2.02 -6.27 -5.07
C VAL A 128 1.28 -7.37 -4.31
N ASP A 129 1.94 -7.93 -3.30
CA ASP A 129 1.39 -9.00 -2.45
C ASP A 129 1.16 -8.49 -1.03
N ILE A 130 -0.05 -8.61 -0.51
CA ILE A 130 -0.43 -8.21 0.85
C ILE A 130 -0.76 -9.47 1.63
N SER A 131 0.12 -9.90 2.53
CA SER A 131 -0.08 -11.09 3.38
C SER A 131 -0.23 -10.75 4.86
N ALA A 132 -0.10 -9.48 5.24
CA ALA A 132 -0.31 -9.00 6.60
C ALA A 132 -1.31 -7.83 6.69
N PRO A 133 -1.89 -7.59 7.89
CA PRO A 133 -2.91 -6.55 8.04
C PRO A 133 -2.38 -5.13 7.81
N ILE A 134 -3.18 -4.29 7.15
CA ILE A 134 -2.96 -2.84 7.02
C ILE A 134 -4.14 -2.12 7.67
N LEU A 135 -3.90 -1.48 8.81
CA LEU A 135 -4.89 -0.80 9.62
C LEU A 135 -4.51 0.68 9.77
N PHE A 136 -5.12 1.55 8.96
CA PHE A 136 -4.76 2.97 8.94
C PHE A 136 -5.70 3.90 9.70
N ARG A 137 -6.91 3.44 10.04
CA ARG A 137 -7.93 4.21 10.80
C ARG A 137 -8.03 5.66 10.31
N ASN A 138 -8.75 5.87 9.21
CA ASN A 138 -8.96 7.17 8.53
C ASN A 138 -7.76 7.68 7.71
N GLY A 139 -6.96 6.76 7.17
CA GLY A 139 -5.97 7.02 6.13
C GLY A 139 -6.26 6.20 4.88
N SER A 140 -5.62 6.53 3.77
CA SER A 140 -5.83 5.86 2.48
C SER A 140 -4.70 4.93 2.09
N LEU A 141 -5.01 4.00 1.20
CA LEU A 141 -4.05 3.09 0.58
C LEU A 141 -4.27 3.12 -0.92
N ALA A 142 -3.21 3.34 -1.69
CA ALA A 142 -3.24 3.17 -3.12
C ALA A 142 -2.23 2.10 -3.54
N ILE A 143 -2.66 1.17 -4.38
CA ILE A 143 -1.84 0.06 -4.85
C ILE A 143 -1.85 0.08 -6.38
N ARG A 144 -0.67 0.10 -6.99
CA ARG A 144 -0.48 0.11 -8.44
C ARG A 144 0.51 -0.96 -8.84
N ALA A 145 0.17 -1.75 -9.84
CA ALA A 145 1.00 -2.85 -10.29
C ALA A 145 0.95 -3.00 -11.81
N GLY A 146 2.07 -3.27 -12.49
CA GLY A 146 1.99 -3.72 -13.88
C GLY A 146 1.33 -5.10 -13.98
N GLY A 147 1.67 -6.00 -13.06
CA GLY A 147 1.10 -7.33 -12.90
C GLY A 147 -0.06 -7.36 -11.89
N ASN A 148 0.02 -8.27 -10.93
CA ASN A 148 -1.08 -8.59 -10.03
C ASN A 148 -1.06 -7.77 -8.73
N ILE A 149 -2.24 -7.59 -8.15
CA ILE A 149 -2.42 -7.18 -6.76
C ILE A 149 -3.11 -8.35 -6.05
N SER A 150 -2.43 -8.94 -5.06
CA SER A 150 -2.89 -10.14 -4.38
C SER A 150 -3.05 -9.90 -2.88
N PHE A 151 -4.24 -10.12 -2.34
CA PHE A 151 -4.46 -10.24 -0.90
C PHE A 151 -4.39 -11.71 -0.53
N LEU A 152 -3.35 -12.07 0.20
CA LEU A 152 -2.98 -13.44 0.51
C LEU A 152 -3.39 -13.79 1.95
N SER A 153 -3.74 -15.05 2.15
CA SER A 153 -4.07 -15.65 3.43
C SER A 153 -3.11 -16.81 3.65
N GLY A 154 -2.42 -16.80 4.78
CA GLY A 154 -1.40 -17.80 5.09
C GLY A 154 0.02 -17.22 4.98
N GLY A 155 0.75 -17.43 6.06
CA GLY A 155 2.13 -17.00 6.30
C GLY A 155 2.61 -17.60 7.62
N THR A 156 3.84 -17.30 8.02
CA THR A 156 4.39 -17.66 9.33
C THR A 156 4.95 -16.40 9.99
N PRO A 157 4.32 -15.87 11.07
CA PRO A 157 3.05 -16.30 11.68
C PRO A 157 1.87 -16.21 10.71
N GLN A 158 0.80 -16.97 10.96
CA GLN A 158 -0.36 -16.97 10.08
C GLN A 158 -1.04 -15.59 10.11
N THR A 159 -0.83 -14.84 9.04
CA THR A 159 -1.46 -13.55 8.81
C THR A 159 -2.27 -13.57 7.53
N SER A 160 -3.25 -12.67 7.45
CA SER A 160 -4.05 -12.43 6.27
C SER A 160 -3.86 -10.98 5.83
N GLY A 161 -3.88 -10.75 4.52
CA GLY A 161 -3.94 -9.44 3.92
C GLY A 161 -5.30 -8.78 4.14
N ILE A 162 -5.56 -8.36 5.37
CA ILE A 162 -6.73 -7.58 5.76
C ILE A 162 -6.39 -6.10 5.62
N VAL A 163 -7.20 -5.35 4.88
CA VAL A 163 -7.07 -3.90 4.76
C VAL A 163 -8.28 -3.26 5.43
N ASP A 164 -8.04 -2.46 6.49
CA ASP A 164 -9.04 -1.65 7.16
C ASP A 164 -8.60 -0.18 7.24
N LEU A 165 -9.29 0.65 6.46
CA LEU A 165 -9.00 2.06 6.31
C LEU A 165 -10.00 2.96 7.05
N GLY A 166 -11.04 2.38 7.68
CA GLY A 166 -12.15 3.15 8.27
C GLY A 166 -12.77 4.09 7.24
N SER A 167 -12.70 5.40 7.50
CA SER A 167 -13.23 6.43 6.58
C SER A 167 -12.36 6.72 5.35
N GLY A 168 -11.27 5.99 5.14
CA GLY A 168 -10.30 6.21 4.07
C GLY A 168 -10.71 5.62 2.72
N THR A 169 -9.81 5.79 1.75
CA THR A 169 -9.96 5.25 0.39
C THR A 169 -8.96 4.12 0.14
N LEU A 170 -9.46 2.98 -0.35
CA LEU A 170 -8.65 1.95 -0.99
C LEU A 170 -8.72 2.15 -2.50
N TRP A 171 -7.60 2.46 -3.13
CA TRP A 171 -7.47 2.57 -4.58
C TRP A 171 -6.56 1.45 -5.11
N MET A 172 -7.00 0.72 -6.13
CA MET A 172 -6.22 -0.36 -6.73
C MET A 172 -6.23 -0.26 -8.26
N GLN A 173 -5.06 -0.43 -8.88
CA GLN A 173 -4.96 -0.36 -10.33
C GLN A 173 -3.88 -1.30 -10.87
N THR A 174 -4.22 -2.06 -11.90
CA THR A 174 -3.26 -2.88 -12.65
C THR A 174 -3.15 -2.47 -14.12
N SER A 175 -2.23 -3.09 -14.86
CA SER A 175 -2.30 -3.11 -16.32
C SER A 175 -3.53 -3.88 -16.82
N THR A 176 -3.72 -3.88 -18.15
CA THR A 176 -4.81 -4.61 -18.82
C THR A 176 -4.73 -6.13 -18.66
N ALA A 177 -3.55 -6.67 -18.33
CA ALA A 177 -3.34 -8.11 -18.11
C ALA A 177 -3.34 -8.49 -16.61
N GLY A 178 -3.14 -7.53 -15.72
CA GLY A 178 -3.06 -7.77 -14.28
C GLY A 178 -4.39 -8.17 -13.63
N LYS A 179 -4.32 -8.93 -12.54
CA LYS A 179 -5.47 -9.33 -11.72
C LYS A 179 -5.42 -8.65 -10.36
N ILE A 180 -6.56 -8.19 -9.87
CA ILE A 180 -6.77 -7.91 -8.44
C ILE A 180 -7.48 -9.13 -7.84
N SER A 181 -6.93 -9.75 -6.80
CA SER A 181 -7.51 -10.97 -6.23
C SER A 181 -7.37 -11.09 -4.72
N GLN A 182 -8.34 -11.77 -4.12
CA GLN A 182 -8.34 -12.16 -2.71
C GLN A 182 -8.30 -13.67 -2.54
N GLN A 183 -7.50 -14.15 -1.59
CA GLN A 183 -7.63 -15.48 -1.00
C GLN A 183 -8.66 -15.48 0.13
N ALA A 184 -9.19 -16.67 0.46
CA ALA A 184 -10.15 -16.83 1.55
C ALA A 184 -9.54 -16.44 2.91
N GLY A 185 -10.29 -15.69 3.71
CA GLY A 185 -9.83 -15.18 5.00
C GLY A 185 -9.10 -13.83 4.94
N THR A 186 -9.13 -13.16 3.78
CA THR A 186 -8.75 -11.75 3.63
C THR A 186 -9.98 -10.86 3.59
N ALA A 187 -9.83 -9.54 3.82
CA ALA A 187 -10.95 -8.59 3.81
C ALA A 187 -10.48 -7.20 3.37
N LEU A 188 -11.34 -6.47 2.65
CA LEU A 188 -11.12 -5.09 2.23
C LEU A 188 -12.24 -4.21 2.80
N ILE A 189 -11.88 -3.30 3.71
CA ILE A 189 -12.80 -2.45 4.46
C ILE A 189 -12.39 -0.99 4.27
N ALA A 190 -13.21 -0.22 3.58
CA ALA A 190 -12.98 1.20 3.34
C ALA A 190 -14.30 1.96 3.12
N ALA A 191 -14.34 3.24 3.44
CA ALA A 191 -15.46 4.11 3.05
C ALA A 191 -15.55 4.24 1.53
N ASN A 192 -14.41 4.32 0.84
CA ASN A 192 -14.36 4.33 -0.62
C ASN A 192 -13.44 3.21 -1.11
N LEU A 193 -13.92 2.39 -2.05
CA LEU A 193 -13.14 1.32 -2.67
C LEU A 193 -13.20 1.46 -4.19
N ALA A 194 -12.03 1.66 -4.80
CA ALA A 194 -11.84 1.71 -6.24
C ALA A 194 -10.89 0.64 -6.74
N GLY A 195 -11.17 0.07 -7.91
CA GLY A 195 -10.35 -1.00 -8.49
C GLY A 195 -10.48 -1.08 -10.00
N ARG A 196 -9.37 -0.97 -10.73
CA ARG A 196 -9.32 -1.19 -12.18
C ARG A 196 -8.26 -2.21 -12.56
N ALA A 197 -8.65 -3.29 -13.21
CA ALA A 197 -7.71 -4.35 -13.58
C ALA A 197 -8.13 -5.15 -14.81
N GLY A 198 -7.27 -6.03 -15.31
CA GLY A 198 -7.63 -6.99 -16.35
C GLY A 198 -8.79 -7.87 -15.90
N SER A 199 -8.70 -8.40 -14.68
CA SER A 199 -9.78 -9.10 -13.95
C SER A 199 -9.78 -8.71 -12.46
N ILE A 200 -10.95 -8.74 -11.83
CA ILE A 200 -11.12 -8.45 -10.41
C ILE A 200 -11.87 -9.61 -9.75
N ASP A 201 -11.26 -10.21 -8.73
CA ASP A 201 -11.80 -11.32 -7.96
C ASP A 201 -11.71 -11.03 -6.45
N LEU A 202 -12.65 -10.22 -5.98
CA LEU A 202 -12.77 -9.76 -4.60
C LEU A 202 -13.92 -10.49 -3.89
N ALA A 203 -13.84 -11.82 -3.91
CA ALA A 203 -14.92 -12.70 -3.46
C ALA A 203 -14.74 -13.24 -2.03
N SER A 204 -13.72 -12.80 -1.30
CA SER A 204 -13.57 -13.18 0.11
C SER A 204 -14.73 -12.65 0.94
N TRP A 205 -14.96 -13.26 2.11
CA TRP A 205 -15.92 -12.77 3.09
C TRP A 205 -15.43 -11.45 3.72
N ASP A 206 -16.35 -10.72 4.36
CA ASP A 206 -16.06 -9.54 5.19
C ASP A 206 -15.55 -8.28 4.47
N ASN A 207 -15.63 -8.22 3.14
CA ASN A 207 -15.40 -6.96 2.45
C ASN A 207 -16.53 -5.96 2.72
N TYR A 208 -16.17 -4.69 2.87
CA TYR A 208 -17.09 -3.58 2.99
C TYR A 208 -16.58 -2.37 2.20
N ALA A 209 -17.42 -1.85 1.30
CA ALA A 209 -17.23 -0.56 0.66
C ALA A 209 -18.45 0.32 0.97
N GLY A 210 -18.21 1.50 1.52
CA GLY A 210 -19.26 2.52 1.67
C GLY A 210 -19.70 3.11 0.32
N ASN A 211 -18.75 3.25 -0.60
CA ASN A 211 -18.92 3.66 -1.99
C ASN A 211 -17.95 2.84 -2.85
N LEU A 212 -18.48 2.15 -3.86
CA LEU A 212 -17.75 1.19 -4.69
C LEU A 212 -17.64 1.64 -6.15
N ALA A 213 -16.43 1.59 -6.71
CA ALA A 213 -16.15 1.79 -8.13
C ALA A 213 -15.20 0.70 -8.64
N LEU A 214 -15.71 -0.33 -9.34
CA LEU A 214 -14.88 -1.41 -9.87
C LEU A 214 -15.05 -1.50 -11.39
N GLN A 215 -13.93 -1.61 -12.10
CA GLN A 215 -13.91 -1.71 -13.56
C GLN A 215 -12.92 -2.78 -14.02
N THR A 216 -13.32 -3.63 -14.96
CA THR A 216 -12.43 -4.58 -15.62
C THR A 216 -12.16 -4.16 -17.05
N PHE A 217 -10.94 -4.35 -17.54
CA PHE A 217 -10.65 -4.11 -18.96
C PHE A 217 -11.31 -5.17 -19.84
N ASN A 218 -11.01 -6.45 -19.58
CA ASN A 218 -11.39 -7.55 -20.49
C ASN A 218 -11.90 -8.81 -19.76
N GLY A 219 -11.78 -8.88 -18.44
CA GLY A 219 -12.01 -10.10 -17.67
C GLY A 219 -13.22 -10.05 -16.73
N THR A 220 -13.26 -10.97 -15.77
CA THR A 220 -14.38 -11.09 -14.84
C THR A 220 -14.26 -10.08 -13.71
N LEU A 221 -15.40 -9.52 -13.30
CA LEU A 221 -15.56 -8.72 -12.08
C LEU A 221 -16.39 -9.52 -11.08
N LYS A 222 -15.77 -9.89 -9.95
CA LYS A 222 -16.46 -10.45 -8.78
C LYS A 222 -16.17 -9.58 -7.58
N TYR A 223 -17.23 -9.18 -6.89
CA TYR A 223 -17.15 -8.53 -5.60
C TYR A 223 -18.23 -9.11 -4.70
N ARG A 224 -17.83 -9.49 -3.49
CA ARG A 224 -18.75 -9.88 -2.42
C ARG A 224 -18.68 -8.81 -1.35
N GLN A 225 -19.83 -8.29 -0.93
CA GLN A 225 -19.93 -7.39 0.21
C GLN A 225 -20.60 -8.08 1.40
N SER A 226 -20.13 -7.76 2.61
CA SER A 226 -20.75 -8.14 3.86
C SER A 226 -21.15 -6.86 4.61
N ASN A 227 -22.43 -6.49 4.54
CA ASN A 227 -22.97 -5.35 5.28
C ASN A 227 -24.38 -5.66 5.81
N ALA A 228 -24.79 -4.94 6.87
CA ALA A 228 -26.07 -5.18 7.53
C ALA A 228 -27.28 -4.81 6.65
N THR A 229 -27.11 -3.92 5.68
CA THR A 229 -28.18 -3.43 4.81
C THR A 229 -28.43 -4.32 3.58
N GLY A 230 -27.49 -5.21 3.25
CA GLY A 230 -27.48 -5.98 2.00
C GLY A 230 -27.29 -5.15 0.72
N VAL A 231 -27.02 -3.85 0.83
CA VAL A 231 -26.97 -2.92 -0.32
C VAL A 231 -25.54 -2.44 -0.56
N THR A 232 -25.03 -2.64 -1.77
CA THR A 232 -23.78 -2.02 -2.24
C THR A 232 -24.09 -0.66 -2.84
N THR A 233 -23.51 0.40 -2.29
CA THR A 233 -23.56 1.74 -2.91
C THR A 233 -22.42 1.85 -3.91
N SER A 234 -22.75 2.18 -5.15
CA SER A 234 -21.76 2.49 -6.19
C SER A 234 -21.82 3.96 -6.59
N GLY A 235 -20.68 4.52 -6.98
CA GLY A 235 -20.55 5.93 -7.33
C GLY A 235 -19.11 6.30 -7.65
N THR A 236 -18.84 7.60 -7.76
CA THR A 236 -17.48 8.06 -8.08
C THR A 236 -16.58 7.96 -6.85
N VAL A 237 -15.44 7.30 -7.01
CA VAL A 237 -14.35 7.26 -6.03
C VAL A 237 -13.16 8.01 -6.61
N PHE A 238 -12.59 8.92 -5.81
CA PHE A 238 -11.38 9.65 -6.16
C PHE A 238 -10.15 8.94 -5.64
N ASP A 239 -9.10 8.93 -6.45
CA ASP A 239 -7.79 8.48 -6.01
C ASP A 239 -7.26 9.43 -4.91
N PRO A 240 -6.77 8.88 -3.78
CA PRO A 240 -6.35 9.70 -2.65
C PRO A 240 -5.04 10.48 -2.89
N PHE A 241 -4.24 10.12 -3.89
CA PHE A 241 -2.87 10.64 -4.06
C PHE A 241 -2.55 11.23 -5.43
N ILE A 242 -3.35 10.93 -6.46
CA ILE A 242 -3.20 11.53 -7.79
C ILE A 242 -4.55 11.98 -8.33
N ASN A 243 -4.55 12.95 -9.25
CA ASN A 243 -5.78 13.53 -9.78
C ASN A 243 -6.45 12.60 -10.81
N GLN A 244 -7.15 11.58 -10.31
CA GLN A 244 -7.98 10.68 -11.10
C GLN A 244 -9.19 10.20 -10.29
N SER A 245 -10.17 9.61 -11.00
CA SER A 245 -11.35 9.03 -10.39
C SER A 245 -11.85 7.82 -11.18
N MET A 246 -12.73 7.04 -10.56
CA MET A 246 -13.39 5.88 -11.14
C MET A 246 -14.86 5.92 -10.76
N THR A 247 -15.72 5.43 -11.65
CA THR A 247 -17.18 5.35 -11.46
C THR A 247 -17.67 3.97 -11.84
#